data_AF-A0A961HYR3-F1
#
_entry.id   AF-A0A961HYR3-F1
#
_cell.length_a   1.000
_cell.length_b   1.000
_cell.length_c   1.000
_cell.angle_alpha   90.00
_cell.angle_beta   90.00
_cell.angle_gamma   90.00
#
_symmetry.space_group_name_H-M   'P 1'
#
loop_
_entity.id
_entity.type
_entity.pdbx_description
1 polymer ?
#
loop_
_entity_poly.entity_id
_entity_poly.type
_entity_poly.pdbx_seq_one_letter_code
_entity_poly.pdbx_strand_id
1 'polypeptide(L)'
;RAMREMGRQFVLGETIGAAMKRAAGMEAKGYTYSYDMLGEAARTDADAQRYHLSYSRAIAAIAEACTAKDIRANPGISVKLSALYPRYEVGHAQAVMDVLVPRLRSLALLAKSAGMGLNVDAEESDRLTLSLAVIDTVLAEPALAGWDGFGVVVQAFGQRAGRVIDWLYDMARRHDRRIMVRLVKGAYWDTEIKRAQVMGIDGFPVFTRKPATDISYIANARKLLGMTDRIYPQFATHNAHTVAAILHMAEAEQPFEFQRLHGMGETLHRLVKEKNGTRCRIYAPVGAHRDLLAYLVRRLLENGANSSFVNQIVDEDVAPEIVAADPFEAIKGDFPALATGPDLFQPERPNSIGFDLTHVPTLKRIEEARSPWKAHSWAAVPLLASEADPEPAQPVTNPADTLDSPGTVAPASAADIETALASAAPWNAPAAERAAVLNRAADLYEENYGQIFALLTREAGKSLLDGVAELREAVDFLRYYAANIPECQPAGTFTCISPWNFPLAIFSGQIAAAL
;
A
#
# COMPACT_ATOMS: atom_id res chain seq x y z
N ARG A 1 16.25 25.52 -17.14
CA ARG A 1 15.17 26.40 -17.66
C ARG A 1 13.86 25.64 -17.80
N ALA A 2 13.80 24.55 -18.57
CA ALA A 2 12.62 23.68 -18.71
C ALA A 2 12.04 23.17 -17.36
N MET A 3 12.87 22.72 -16.42
CA MET A 3 12.37 22.30 -15.08
C MET A 3 11.70 23.43 -14.29
N ARG A 4 12.10 24.69 -14.49
CA ARG A 4 11.50 25.86 -13.83
C ARG A 4 10.17 26.25 -14.48
N GLU A 5 10.04 26.02 -15.79
CA GLU A 5 8.78 26.20 -16.53
C GLU A 5 7.78 25.08 -16.18
N MET A 6 8.21 23.82 -16.17
CA MET A 6 7.40 22.69 -15.68
C MET A 6 6.99 22.90 -14.21
N GLY A 7 7.91 23.40 -13.37
CA GLY A 7 7.60 23.74 -11.99
C GLY A 7 6.43 24.70 -11.84
N ARG A 8 6.40 25.79 -12.63
CA ARG A 8 5.28 26.74 -12.61
C ARG A 8 3.95 26.17 -13.07
N GLN A 9 3.95 25.09 -13.84
CA GLN A 9 2.74 24.46 -14.36
C GLN A 9 2.13 23.47 -13.34
N PHE A 10 2.95 22.83 -12.51
CA PHE A 10 2.50 21.79 -11.57
C PHE A 10 2.41 22.24 -10.10
N VAL A 11 3.08 23.34 -9.71
CA VAL A 11 2.82 24.01 -8.43
C VAL A 11 2.21 25.38 -8.65
N LEU A 12 1.16 25.66 -7.88
CA LEU A 12 0.48 26.94 -7.90
C LEU A 12 1.39 28.04 -7.34
N GLY A 13 2.22 27.74 -6.35
CA GLY A 13 3.19 28.67 -5.77
C GLY A 13 4.23 27.98 -4.90
N GLU A 14 5.36 28.65 -4.64
CA GLU A 14 6.41 28.13 -3.75
C GLU A 14 6.03 28.22 -2.27
N THR A 15 5.17 29.19 -1.92
CA THR A 15 4.64 29.41 -0.58
C THR A 15 3.13 29.54 -0.64
N ILE A 16 2.45 29.30 0.49
CA ILE A 16 0.99 29.38 0.55
C ILE A 16 0.46 30.77 0.18
N GLY A 17 1.10 31.85 0.64
CA GLY A 17 0.71 33.21 0.28
C GLY A 17 0.85 33.50 -1.22
N ALA A 18 1.93 33.02 -1.85
CA ALA A 18 2.11 33.14 -3.31
C ALA A 18 1.07 32.32 -4.08
N ALA A 19 0.71 31.13 -3.57
CA ALA A 19 -0.32 30.29 -4.14
C ALA A 19 -1.70 30.94 -4.06
N MET A 20 -2.09 31.47 -2.90
CA MET A 20 -3.35 32.19 -2.69
C MET A 20 -3.48 33.42 -3.59
N LYS A 21 -2.41 34.22 -3.74
CA LYS A 21 -2.41 35.37 -4.66
C LYS A 21 -2.70 34.97 -6.11
N ARG A 22 -2.20 33.80 -6.55
CA ARG A 22 -2.46 33.27 -7.88
C ARG A 22 -3.85 32.61 -7.98
N ALA A 23 -4.33 32.00 -6.89
CA ALA A 23 -5.64 31.37 -6.80
C ALA A 23 -6.78 32.35 -7.08
N ALA A 24 -6.64 33.60 -6.60
CA ALA A 24 -7.65 34.67 -6.70
C ALA A 24 -8.23 34.83 -8.12
N GLY A 25 -7.42 34.65 -9.17
CA GLY A 25 -7.88 34.78 -10.55
C GLY A 25 -8.88 33.69 -10.99
N MET A 26 -8.77 32.47 -10.45
CA MET A 26 -9.75 31.40 -10.69
C MET A 26 -10.90 31.45 -9.67
N GLU A 27 -10.65 31.90 -8.45
CA GLU A 27 -11.71 32.11 -7.44
C GLU A 27 -12.73 33.15 -7.92
N ALA A 28 -12.27 34.24 -8.56
CA ALA A 28 -13.14 35.22 -9.22
C ALA A 28 -14.01 34.62 -10.33
N LYS A 29 -13.64 33.45 -10.88
CA LYS A 29 -14.41 32.69 -11.88
C LYS A 29 -15.30 31.62 -11.25
N GLY A 30 -15.38 31.56 -9.92
CA GLY A 30 -16.20 30.62 -9.15
C GLY A 30 -15.58 29.24 -8.93
N TYR A 31 -14.25 29.10 -9.07
CA TYR A 31 -13.54 27.90 -8.61
C TYR A 31 -13.19 28.01 -7.12
N THR A 32 -13.01 26.88 -6.45
CA THR A 32 -12.44 26.83 -5.10
C THR A 32 -11.13 26.05 -5.12
N TYR A 33 -10.37 26.07 -4.02
CA TYR A 33 -9.08 25.39 -3.92
C TYR A 33 -9.02 24.37 -2.78
N SER A 34 -8.19 23.35 -2.96
CA SER A 34 -7.63 22.52 -1.90
C SER A 34 -6.11 22.54 -2.04
N TYR A 35 -5.40 23.14 -1.09
CA TYR A 35 -3.95 23.28 -1.16
C TYR A 35 -3.25 22.01 -0.65
N ASP A 36 -2.29 21.50 -1.41
CA ASP A 36 -1.43 20.37 -1.03
C ASP A 36 -0.02 20.89 -0.75
N MET A 37 0.42 20.78 0.49
CA MET A 37 1.72 21.33 0.93
C MET A 37 2.91 20.43 0.60
N LEU A 38 2.73 19.42 -0.27
CA LEU A 38 3.76 18.49 -0.76
C LEU A 38 4.52 17.74 0.35
N GLY A 39 3.96 17.65 1.56
CA GLY A 39 4.52 16.86 2.64
C GLY A 39 4.06 15.41 2.54
N GLU A 40 5.01 14.48 2.42
CA GLU A 40 4.76 13.03 2.43
C GLU A 40 5.99 12.28 2.99
N ALA A 41 5.77 11.05 3.46
CA ALA A 41 6.81 10.09 3.84
C ALA A 41 7.90 10.67 4.77
N ALA A 42 7.48 11.21 5.93
CA ALA A 42 8.41 11.66 6.96
C ALA A 42 9.38 10.52 7.32
N ARG A 43 10.68 10.81 7.39
CA ARG A 43 11.71 9.81 7.74
C ARG A 43 12.10 9.87 9.21
N THR A 44 11.96 11.06 9.80
CA THR A 44 12.24 11.32 11.21
C THR A 44 11.06 12.02 11.88
N ASP A 45 11.02 12.04 13.21
CA ASP A 45 10.00 12.82 13.90
C ASP A 45 10.18 14.33 13.68
N ALA A 46 11.43 14.79 13.49
CA ALA A 46 11.72 16.17 13.12
C ALA A 46 11.11 16.55 11.75
N ASP A 47 11.14 15.64 10.77
CA ASP A 47 10.42 15.84 9.51
C ASP A 47 8.92 15.95 9.74
N ALA A 48 8.36 15.06 10.56
CA ALA A 48 6.94 15.03 10.84
C ALA A 48 6.45 16.31 11.56
N GLN A 49 7.22 16.80 12.54
CA GLN A 49 6.96 18.08 13.20
C GLN A 49 7.06 19.26 12.24
N ARG A 50 8.06 19.25 11.33
CA ARG A 50 8.22 20.27 10.29
C ARG A 50 7.01 20.30 9.34
N TYR A 51 6.52 19.14 8.90
CA TYR A 51 5.33 19.05 8.07
C TYR A 51 4.07 19.49 8.81
N HIS A 52 3.89 19.05 10.05
CA HIS A 52 2.78 19.49 10.90
C HIS A 52 2.75 21.02 11.08
N LEU A 53 3.91 21.65 11.32
CA LEU A 53 4.03 23.11 11.40
C LEU A 53 3.74 23.79 10.06
N SER A 54 4.18 23.18 8.94
CA SER A 54 3.87 23.67 7.58
C SER A 54 2.36 23.67 7.32
N TYR A 55 1.67 22.57 7.65
CA TYR A 55 0.22 22.47 7.55
C TYR A 55 -0.47 23.49 8.46
N SER A 56 -0.04 23.64 9.72
CA SER A 56 -0.61 24.60 10.66
C SER A 56 -0.49 26.04 10.17
N ARG A 57 0.67 26.42 9.63
CA ARG A 57 0.90 27.75 9.04
C ARG A 57 0.08 27.96 7.77
N ALA A 58 -0.06 26.94 6.94
CA ALA A 58 -0.91 27.00 5.75
C ALA A 58 -2.38 27.18 6.12
N ILE A 59 -2.89 26.44 7.11
CA ILE A 59 -4.25 26.60 7.66
C ILE A 59 -4.44 28.04 8.16
N ALA A 60 -3.51 28.58 8.95
CA ALA A 60 -3.61 29.96 9.43
C ALA A 60 -3.69 30.99 8.29
N ALA A 61 -2.87 30.84 7.23
CA ALA A 61 -2.91 31.72 6.07
C ALA A 61 -4.21 31.59 5.26
N ILE A 62 -4.67 30.36 5.01
CA ILE A 62 -5.88 30.08 4.24
C ILE A 62 -7.13 30.58 4.97
N ALA A 63 -7.13 30.61 6.31
CA ALA A 63 -8.24 31.07 7.12
C ALA A 63 -8.70 32.51 6.75
N GLU A 64 -7.77 33.39 6.36
CA GLU A 64 -8.09 34.77 5.94
C GLU A 64 -9.01 34.81 4.70
N ALA A 65 -8.98 33.77 3.86
CA ALA A 65 -9.83 33.64 2.67
C ALA A 65 -11.14 32.87 2.95
N CYS A 66 -11.32 32.31 4.15
CA CYS A 66 -12.49 31.51 4.50
C CYS A 66 -13.64 32.40 5.02
N THR A 67 -14.30 33.08 4.09
CA THR A 67 -15.33 34.10 4.41
C THR A 67 -16.76 33.59 4.24
N ALA A 68 -16.97 32.46 3.57
CA ALA A 68 -18.30 31.92 3.33
C ALA A 68 -18.82 31.12 4.53
N LYS A 69 -20.14 31.20 4.77
CA LYS A 69 -20.84 30.38 5.77
C LYS A 69 -20.86 28.90 5.36
N ASP A 70 -20.99 28.62 4.07
CA ASP A 70 -20.89 27.27 3.52
C ASP A 70 -19.43 26.89 3.32
N ILE A 71 -18.94 25.93 4.11
CA ILE A 71 -17.56 25.43 4.05
C ILE A 71 -17.15 24.96 2.66
N ARG A 72 -18.10 24.48 1.85
CA ARG A 72 -17.84 24.04 0.48
C ARG A 72 -17.42 25.21 -0.41
N ALA A 73 -17.76 26.45 -0.05
CA ALA A 73 -17.37 27.65 -0.79
C ALA A 73 -16.01 28.21 -0.36
N ASN A 74 -15.52 27.82 0.82
CA ASN A 74 -14.20 28.20 1.28
C ASN A 74 -13.10 27.35 0.62
N PRO A 75 -11.87 27.88 0.51
CA PRO A 75 -10.70 27.06 0.23
C PRO A 75 -10.48 26.04 1.35
N GLY A 76 -9.71 25.00 1.06
CA GLY A 76 -9.34 23.97 2.03
C GLY A 76 -7.90 23.53 1.86
N ILE A 77 -7.51 22.52 2.63
CA ILE A 77 -6.17 21.92 2.63
C ILE A 77 -6.28 20.40 2.46
N SER A 78 -5.29 19.78 1.84
CA SER A 78 -5.11 18.32 1.82
C SER A 78 -3.85 17.96 2.59
N VAL A 79 -3.93 16.92 3.42
CA VAL A 79 -2.83 16.43 4.27
C VAL A 79 -2.61 14.94 4.01
N LYS A 80 -1.36 14.49 4.12
CA LYS A 80 -0.99 13.06 4.05
C LYS A 80 -0.58 12.56 5.42
N LEU A 81 -1.06 11.40 5.82
CA LEU A 81 -0.81 10.86 7.16
C LEU A 81 0.66 10.45 7.34
N SER A 82 1.29 9.94 6.28
CA SER A 82 2.73 9.63 6.28
C SER A 82 3.63 10.84 6.52
N ALA A 83 3.13 12.06 6.32
CA ALA A 83 3.86 13.28 6.64
C ALA A 83 3.81 13.62 8.13
N LEU A 84 2.88 13.05 8.88
CA LEU A 84 2.63 13.40 10.29
C LEU A 84 3.27 12.40 11.28
N TYR A 85 3.80 11.28 10.80
CA TYR A 85 4.51 10.32 11.64
C TYR A 85 5.43 9.40 10.80
N PRO A 86 6.70 9.22 11.18
CA PRO A 86 7.66 8.46 10.37
C PRO A 86 7.43 6.94 10.35
N ARG A 87 6.72 6.39 11.35
CA ARG A 87 6.39 4.95 11.43
C ARG A 87 4.90 4.72 11.22
N TYR A 88 4.34 5.39 10.21
CA TYR A 88 2.94 5.22 9.80
C TYR A 88 2.75 3.88 9.05
N GLU A 89 2.69 2.81 9.83
CA GLU A 89 2.58 1.42 9.37
C GLU A 89 1.95 0.51 10.45
N VAL A 90 1.39 -0.63 10.01
CA VAL A 90 0.62 -1.55 10.87
C VAL A 90 1.44 -2.09 12.05
N GLY A 91 2.74 -2.38 11.84
CA GLY A 91 3.64 -2.85 12.90
C GLY A 91 3.83 -1.85 14.05
N HIS A 92 3.46 -0.58 13.87
CA HIS A 92 3.51 0.48 14.87
C HIS A 92 2.13 1.07 15.16
N ALA A 93 1.05 0.30 14.98
CA ALA A 93 -0.33 0.78 15.12
C ALA A 93 -0.59 1.54 16.43
N GLN A 94 -0.12 1.04 17.58
CA GLN A 94 -0.29 1.75 18.85
C GLN A 94 0.37 3.14 18.85
N ALA A 95 1.62 3.23 18.40
CA ALA A 95 2.34 4.50 18.33
C ALA A 95 1.74 5.47 17.29
N VAL A 96 1.14 4.93 16.21
CA VAL A 96 0.33 5.72 15.28
C VAL A 96 -0.87 6.34 16.00
N MET A 97 -1.59 5.57 16.81
CA MET A 97 -2.70 6.11 17.60
C MET A 97 -2.23 7.14 18.64
N ASP A 98 -1.07 6.93 19.27
CA ASP A 98 -0.59 7.81 20.33
C ASP A 98 0.03 9.12 19.81
N VAL A 99 0.62 9.11 18.61
CA VAL A 99 1.38 10.26 18.07
C VAL A 99 0.71 10.91 16.87
N LEU A 100 0.24 10.12 15.90
CA LEU A 100 -0.33 10.65 14.65
C LEU A 100 -1.73 11.24 14.88
N VAL A 101 -2.59 10.55 15.65
CA VAL A 101 -3.96 11.01 15.92
C VAL A 101 -3.99 12.40 16.58
N PRO A 102 -3.22 12.70 17.64
CA PRO A 102 -3.19 14.06 18.20
C PRO A 102 -2.74 15.13 17.18
N ARG A 103 -1.76 14.80 16.33
CA ARG A 103 -1.28 15.71 15.28
C ARG A 103 -2.37 16.00 14.26
N LEU A 104 -3.04 14.98 13.72
CA LEU A 104 -4.16 15.18 12.80
C LEU A 104 -5.32 15.93 13.45
N ARG A 105 -5.68 15.56 14.69
CA ARG A 105 -6.75 16.21 15.46
C ARG A 105 -6.51 17.71 15.63
N SER A 106 -5.28 18.11 15.97
CA SER A 106 -4.94 19.53 16.11
C SER A 106 -5.13 20.30 14.79
N LEU A 107 -4.75 19.72 13.64
CA LEU A 107 -4.97 20.34 12.33
C LEU A 107 -6.47 20.41 12.00
N ALA A 108 -7.24 19.37 12.34
CA ALA A 108 -8.69 19.34 12.15
C ALA A 108 -9.41 20.42 12.98
N LEU A 109 -8.98 20.64 14.23
CA LEU A 109 -9.54 21.70 15.09
C LEU A 109 -9.21 23.11 14.58
N LEU A 110 -7.99 23.32 14.05
CA LEU A 110 -7.62 24.56 13.39
C LEU A 110 -8.47 24.79 12.12
N ALA A 111 -8.63 23.75 11.30
CA ALA A 111 -9.45 23.81 10.10
C ALA A 111 -10.93 24.10 10.41
N LYS A 112 -11.48 23.46 11.45
CA LYS A 112 -12.82 23.77 11.98
C LYS A 112 -12.95 25.22 12.39
N SER A 113 -12.02 25.72 13.19
CA SER A 113 -12.06 27.10 13.70
C SER A 113 -12.00 28.14 12.58
N ALA A 114 -11.31 27.81 11.49
CA ALA A 114 -11.24 28.63 10.28
C ALA A 114 -12.42 28.44 9.32
N GLY A 115 -13.33 27.48 9.56
CA GLY A 115 -14.43 27.19 8.63
C GLY A 115 -13.96 26.63 7.28
N MET A 116 -12.85 25.90 7.25
CA MET A 116 -12.24 25.35 6.03
C MET A 116 -12.32 23.83 5.96
N GLY A 117 -12.30 23.30 4.73
CA GLY A 117 -12.17 21.86 4.51
C GLY A 117 -10.75 21.37 4.78
N LEU A 118 -10.61 20.21 5.43
CA LEU A 118 -9.34 19.48 5.58
C LEU A 118 -9.54 18.07 5.07
N ASN A 119 -8.82 17.69 4.00
CA ASN A 119 -8.92 16.38 3.38
C ASN A 119 -7.71 15.50 3.74
N VAL A 120 -7.96 14.27 4.17
CA VAL A 120 -6.92 13.25 4.34
C VAL A 120 -6.73 12.51 3.03
N ASP A 121 -5.58 12.74 2.38
CA ASP A 121 -5.20 12.07 1.14
C ASP A 121 -4.98 10.57 1.36
N ALA A 122 -5.39 9.76 0.37
CA ALA A 122 -5.16 8.33 0.35
C ALA A 122 -3.80 8.02 -0.27
N GLU A 123 -3.06 7.12 0.38
CA GLU A 123 -1.69 6.75 0.02
C GLU A 123 -1.67 5.29 -0.49
N GLU A 124 -0.68 4.50 -0.11
CA GLU A 124 -0.58 3.09 -0.49
C GLU A 124 -1.67 2.22 0.17
N SER A 125 -1.98 1.10 -0.48
CA SER A 125 -3.10 0.21 -0.13
C SER A 125 -2.98 -0.43 1.26
N ASP A 126 -1.75 -0.69 1.70
CA ASP A 126 -1.44 -1.28 3.00
C ASP A 126 -1.75 -0.34 4.18
N ARG A 127 -1.83 0.97 3.92
CA ARG A 127 -2.19 2.00 4.91
C ARG A 127 -3.69 2.25 5.02
N LEU A 128 -4.51 1.73 4.09
CA LEU A 128 -5.94 2.03 4.03
C LEU A 128 -6.68 1.70 5.33
N THR A 129 -6.49 0.51 5.89
CA THR A 129 -7.22 0.11 7.12
C THR A 129 -6.76 0.92 8.33
N LEU A 130 -5.46 1.19 8.43
CA LEU A 130 -4.90 1.99 9.52
C LEU A 130 -5.35 3.46 9.44
N SER A 131 -5.45 4.02 8.24
CA SER A 131 -5.98 5.38 8.03
C SER A 131 -7.41 5.50 8.54
N LEU A 132 -8.25 4.50 8.28
CA LEU A 132 -9.65 4.49 8.74
C LEU A 132 -9.75 4.45 10.26
N ALA A 133 -8.87 3.74 10.96
CA ALA A 133 -8.82 3.75 12.43
C ALA A 133 -8.41 5.11 13.00
N VAL A 134 -7.40 5.75 12.39
CA VAL A 134 -6.97 7.11 12.72
C VAL A 134 -8.12 8.11 12.50
N ILE A 135 -8.77 8.03 11.33
CA ILE A 135 -9.87 8.93 10.94
C ILE A 135 -11.08 8.75 11.86
N ASP A 136 -11.49 7.52 12.17
CA ASP A 136 -12.60 7.23 13.10
C ASP A 136 -12.34 7.86 14.47
N THR A 137 -11.12 7.71 14.99
CA THR A 137 -10.71 8.27 16.29
C THR A 137 -10.70 9.80 16.28
N VAL A 138 -10.29 10.44 15.17
CA VAL A 138 -10.34 11.90 15.05
C VAL A 138 -11.78 12.39 14.91
N LEU A 139 -12.62 11.76 14.08
CA LEU A 139 -14.01 12.18 13.87
C LEU A 139 -14.89 12.01 15.11
N ALA A 140 -14.54 11.10 16.00
CA ALA A 140 -15.17 10.91 17.31
C ALA A 140 -14.97 12.10 18.26
N GLU A 141 -13.99 12.99 18.01
CA GLU A 141 -13.68 14.13 18.86
C GLU A 141 -14.91 15.06 19.01
N PRO A 142 -15.47 15.25 20.23
CA PRO A 142 -16.64 16.09 20.45
C PRO A 142 -16.41 17.54 20.00
N ALA A 143 -15.18 18.05 20.15
CA ALA A 143 -14.82 19.39 19.70
C ALA A 143 -14.91 19.57 18.17
N LEU A 144 -15.10 18.52 17.37
CA LEU A 144 -15.37 18.61 15.93
C LEU A 144 -16.87 18.67 15.57
N ALA A 145 -17.79 18.57 16.54
CA ALA A 145 -19.23 18.63 16.27
C ALA A 145 -19.65 19.92 15.53
N GLY A 146 -20.56 19.80 14.56
CA GLY A 146 -21.04 20.92 13.75
C GLY A 146 -20.07 21.41 12.67
N TRP A 147 -18.98 20.69 12.41
CA TRP A 147 -18.06 20.98 11.30
C TRP A 147 -18.18 19.95 10.19
N ASP A 148 -18.62 20.41 9.02
CA ASP A 148 -18.89 19.58 7.83
C ASP A 148 -17.70 19.54 6.86
N GLY A 149 -16.49 19.88 7.34
CA GLY A 149 -15.29 20.08 6.50
C GLY A 149 -14.26 18.96 6.53
N PHE A 150 -14.47 17.91 7.32
CA PHE A 150 -13.52 16.79 7.35
C PHE A 150 -13.67 15.95 6.08
N GLY A 151 -12.59 15.80 5.32
CA GLY A 151 -12.55 15.12 4.04
C GLY A 151 -11.71 13.85 4.08
N VAL A 152 -12.12 12.85 3.32
CA VAL A 152 -11.37 11.59 3.14
C VAL A 152 -11.30 11.24 1.66
N VAL A 153 -10.13 10.86 1.17
CA VAL A 153 -9.96 10.35 -0.20
C VAL A 153 -10.23 8.85 -0.26
N VAL A 154 -10.97 8.41 -1.27
CA VAL A 154 -11.20 6.99 -1.60
C VAL A 154 -10.72 6.71 -3.02
N GLN A 155 -9.93 5.66 -3.20
CA GLN A 155 -9.32 5.29 -4.48
C GLN A 155 -10.11 4.18 -5.17
N ALA A 156 -10.81 4.51 -6.26
CA ALA A 156 -11.67 3.59 -7.01
C ALA A 156 -10.92 2.44 -7.72
N PHE A 157 -9.61 2.56 -7.91
CA PHE A 157 -8.79 1.46 -8.43
C PHE A 157 -8.63 0.30 -7.44
N GLY A 158 -8.94 0.53 -6.16
CA GLY A 158 -8.78 -0.43 -5.08
C GLY A 158 -10.05 -1.25 -4.95
N GLN A 159 -9.90 -2.57 -4.86
CA GLN A 159 -11.05 -3.49 -4.84
C GLN A 159 -11.96 -3.30 -3.60
N ARG A 160 -11.44 -2.61 -2.57
CA ARG A 160 -12.13 -2.29 -1.31
C ARG A 160 -12.91 -0.96 -1.34
N ALA A 161 -12.80 -0.14 -2.39
CA ALA A 161 -13.34 1.22 -2.44
C ALA A 161 -14.82 1.32 -2.04
N GLY A 162 -15.66 0.43 -2.56
CA GLY A 162 -17.09 0.44 -2.24
C GLY A 162 -17.40 0.11 -0.79
N ARG A 163 -16.60 -0.75 -0.14
CA ARG A 163 -16.72 -1.09 1.29
C ARG A 163 -16.21 0.05 2.17
N VAL A 164 -15.16 0.75 1.73
CA VAL A 164 -14.66 1.95 2.40
C VAL A 164 -15.73 3.04 2.43
N ILE A 165 -16.45 3.25 1.32
CA ILE A 165 -17.55 4.23 1.27
C ILE A 165 -18.67 3.84 2.25
N ASP A 166 -19.05 2.56 2.31
CA ASP A 166 -20.05 2.07 3.28
C ASP A 166 -19.59 2.33 4.72
N TRP A 167 -18.32 2.05 5.01
CA TRP A 167 -17.71 2.28 6.32
C TRP A 167 -17.67 3.77 6.70
N LEU A 168 -17.32 4.65 5.75
CA LEU A 168 -17.31 6.10 5.96
C LEU A 168 -18.72 6.66 6.19
N TYR A 169 -19.73 6.13 5.48
CA TYR A 169 -21.12 6.52 5.68
C TYR A 169 -21.62 6.09 7.07
N ASP A 170 -21.34 4.85 7.47
CA ASP A 170 -21.63 4.37 8.83
C ASP A 170 -20.90 5.20 9.91
N MET A 171 -19.62 5.49 9.70
CA MET A 171 -18.82 6.35 10.59
C MET A 171 -19.43 7.75 10.75
N ALA A 172 -19.85 8.37 9.65
CA ALA A 172 -20.53 9.66 9.68
C ALA A 172 -21.87 9.60 10.44
N ARG A 173 -22.60 8.49 10.35
CA ARG A 173 -23.83 8.26 11.13
C ARG A 173 -23.56 8.06 12.61
N ARG A 174 -22.61 7.19 12.97
CA ARG A 174 -22.24 6.87 14.36
C ARG A 174 -21.80 8.11 15.14
N HIS A 175 -21.03 8.98 14.51
CA HIS A 175 -20.49 10.19 15.14
C HIS A 175 -21.37 11.43 14.94
N ASP A 176 -22.52 11.30 14.27
CA ASP A 176 -23.37 12.42 13.84
C ASP A 176 -22.56 13.55 13.18
N ARG A 177 -21.93 13.20 12.06
CA ARG A 177 -21.11 14.10 11.25
C ARG A 177 -21.64 14.17 9.83
N ARG A 178 -21.23 15.23 9.13
CA ARG A 178 -21.16 15.24 7.68
C ARG A 178 -19.70 15.34 7.25
N ILE A 179 -19.32 14.53 6.27
CA ILE A 179 -17.94 14.47 5.79
C ILE A 179 -17.88 14.69 4.29
N MET A 180 -16.74 15.12 3.79
CA MET A 180 -16.46 15.21 2.36
C MET A 180 -15.79 13.92 1.92
N VAL A 181 -16.21 13.33 0.80
CA VAL A 181 -15.52 12.15 0.24
C VAL A 181 -15.02 12.46 -1.15
N ARG A 182 -13.70 12.53 -1.29
CA ARG A 182 -13.03 12.71 -2.58
C ARG A 182 -12.82 11.35 -3.22
N LEU A 183 -13.59 11.07 -4.26
CA LEU A 183 -13.40 9.88 -5.08
C LEU A 183 -12.36 10.16 -6.17
N VAL A 184 -11.25 9.43 -6.13
CA VAL A 184 -10.19 9.44 -7.15
C VAL A 184 -10.10 8.06 -7.80
N LYS A 185 -9.37 7.92 -8.92
CA LYS A 185 -9.00 6.58 -9.41
C LYS A 185 -7.93 5.97 -8.51
N GLY A 186 -6.75 6.56 -8.46
CA GLY A 186 -5.62 6.11 -7.65
C GLY A 186 -4.30 6.50 -8.31
N ALA A 187 -3.23 6.65 -7.51
CA ALA A 187 -1.95 7.23 -7.97
C ALA A 187 -0.73 6.30 -7.76
N TYR A 188 -0.95 5.06 -7.32
CA TYR A 188 0.10 4.13 -6.89
C TYR A 188 0.04 2.78 -7.64
N TRP A 189 -0.63 2.71 -8.79
CA TRP A 189 -1.04 1.42 -9.40
C TRP A 189 0.14 0.49 -9.69
N ASP A 190 1.18 0.99 -10.36
CA ASP A 190 2.38 0.22 -10.70
C ASP A 190 3.13 -0.26 -9.45
N THR A 191 3.18 0.57 -8.42
CA THR A 191 3.77 0.28 -7.12
C THR A 191 2.99 -0.82 -6.43
N GLU A 192 1.66 -0.80 -6.45
CA GLU A 192 0.83 -1.85 -5.86
C GLU A 192 0.97 -3.19 -6.60
N ILE A 193 1.08 -3.17 -7.95
CA ILE A 193 1.38 -4.39 -8.73
C ILE A 193 2.74 -4.97 -8.31
N LYS A 194 3.79 -4.13 -8.33
CA LYS A 194 5.14 -4.55 -7.94
C LYS A 194 5.18 -5.08 -6.51
N ARG A 195 4.55 -4.38 -5.56
CA ARG A 195 4.54 -4.78 -4.15
C ARG A 195 3.89 -6.14 -3.95
N ALA A 196 2.73 -6.39 -4.57
CA ALA A 196 2.06 -7.69 -4.48
C ALA A 196 2.93 -8.83 -5.04
N GLN A 197 3.58 -8.61 -6.19
CA GLN A 197 4.49 -9.60 -6.80
C GLN A 197 5.72 -9.87 -5.93
N VAL A 198 6.39 -8.80 -5.46
CA VAL A 198 7.56 -8.91 -4.56
C VAL A 198 7.18 -9.61 -3.26
N MET A 199 6.00 -9.32 -2.73
CA MET A 199 5.49 -9.97 -1.51
C MET A 199 5.13 -11.44 -1.73
N GLY A 200 4.96 -11.93 -2.96
CA GLY A 200 4.60 -13.32 -3.24
C GLY A 200 3.13 -13.65 -2.94
N ILE A 201 2.24 -12.64 -2.90
CA ILE A 201 0.82 -12.85 -2.57
C ILE A 201 -0.03 -13.17 -3.80
N ASP A 202 -1.08 -13.96 -3.58
CA ASP A 202 -2.04 -14.35 -4.62
C ASP A 202 -3.08 -13.25 -4.85
N GLY A 203 -2.78 -12.38 -5.82
CA GLY A 203 -3.66 -11.31 -6.26
C GLY A 203 -3.13 -9.90 -5.97
N PHE A 204 -3.92 -8.91 -6.36
CA PHE A 204 -3.57 -7.50 -6.30
C PHE A 204 -4.60 -6.73 -5.46
N PRO A 205 -4.20 -5.73 -4.65
CA PRO A 205 -5.17 -4.90 -3.94
C PRO A 205 -5.94 -3.93 -4.86
N VAL A 206 -5.49 -3.80 -6.11
CA VAL A 206 -6.03 -2.92 -7.15
C VAL A 206 -6.52 -3.72 -8.35
N PHE A 207 -7.40 -3.14 -9.15
CA PHE A 207 -7.78 -3.73 -10.44
C PHE A 207 -6.60 -3.68 -11.40
N THR A 208 -6.38 -4.75 -12.16
CA THR A 208 -5.29 -4.87 -13.15
C THR A 208 -5.67 -4.32 -14.52
N ARG A 209 -6.96 -4.07 -14.75
CA ARG A 209 -7.50 -3.53 -16.01
C ARG A 209 -8.02 -2.11 -15.79
N LYS A 210 -7.60 -1.17 -16.63
CA LYS A 210 -8.02 0.23 -16.52
C LYS A 210 -9.55 0.42 -16.62
N PRO A 211 -10.29 -0.26 -17.53
CA PRO A 211 -11.75 -0.15 -17.55
C PRO A 211 -12.44 -0.67 -16.28
N ALA A 212 -11.85 -1.63 -15.56
CA ALA A 212 -12.39 -2.08 -14.28
C ALA A 212 -12.32 -0.98 -13.20
N THR A 213 -11.23 -0.20 -13.19
CA THR A 213 -11.13 1.00 -12.35
C THR A 213 -12.15 2.06 -12.73
N ASP A 214 -12.43 2.25 -14.03
CA ASP A 214 -13.45 3.20 -14.49
C ASP A 214 -14.87 2.78 -14.09
N ILE A 215 -15.20 1.49 -14.25
CA ILE A 215 -16.46 0.90 -13.79
C ILE A 215 -16.60 1.07 -12.27
N SER A 216 -15.54 0.72 -11.52
CA SER A 216 -15.50 0.91 -10.07
C SER A 216 -15.74 2.38 -9.69
N TYR A 217 -15.12 3.33 -10.40
CA TYR A 217 -15.34 4.75 -10.15
C TYR A 217 -16.81 5.12 -10.36
N ILE A 218 -17.41 4.76 -11.49
CA ILE A 218 -18.81 5.09 -11.81
C ILE A 218 -19.77 4.46 -10.80
N ALA A 219 -19.55 3.19 -10.44
CA ALA A 219 -20.35 2.49 -9.45
C ALA A 219 -20.27 3.15 -8.06
N ASN A 220 -19.07 3.51 -7.63
CA ASN A 220 -18.84 4.19 -6.35
C ASN A 220 -19.36 5.63 -6.35
N ALA A 221 -19.30 6.33 -7.49
CA ALA A 221 -19.90 7.64 -7.62
C ALA A 221 -21.43 7.58 -7.53
N ARG A 222 -22.08 6.56 -8.12
CA ARG A 222 -23.53 6.33 -7.96
C ARG A 222 -23.88 6.08 -6.50
N LYS A 223 -23.08 5.27 -5.79
CA LYS A 223 -23.26 5.03 -4.35
C LYS A 223 -23.19 6.34 -3.56
N LEU A 224 -22.19 7.18 -3.81
CA LEU A 224 -21.99 8.46 -3.10
C LEU A 224 -23.14 9.45 -3.33
N LEU A 225 -23.70 9.50 -4.54
CA LEU A 225 -24.88 10.34 -4.84
C LEU A 225 -26.11 9.90 -4.03
N GLY A 226 -26.22 8.62 -3.67
CA GLY A 226 -27.26 8.11 -2.78
C GLY A 226 -27.00 8.33 -1.28
N MET A 227 -25.90 8.98 -0.89
CA MET A 227 -25.46 9.15 0.50
C MET A 227 -25.31 10.63 0.89
N THR A 228 -25.95 11.54 0.15
CA THR A 228 -25.76 13.00 0.29
C THR A 228 -26.31 13.61 1.56
N ASP A 229 -27.05 12.85 2.38
CA ASP A 229 -27.51 13.27 3.70
C ASP A 229 -26.36 13.40 4.72
N ARG A 230 -25.32 12.57 4.56
CA ARG A 230 -24.13 12.51 5.43
C ARG A 230 -22.81 12.77 4.70
N ILE A 231 -22.73 12.52 3.40
CA ILE A 231 -21.50 12.64 2.64
C ILE A 231 -21.66 13.72 1.57
N TYR A 232 -20.72 14.66 1.49
CA TYR A 232 -20.59 15.55 0.34
C TYR A 232 -19.62 14.92 -0.69
N PRO A 233 -20.12 14.44 -1.84
CA PRO A 233 -19.26 13.79 -2.84
C PRO A 233 -18.40 14.81 -3.58
N GLN A 234 -17.11 14.48 -3.74
CA GLN A 234 -16.15 15.27 -4.51
C GLN A 234 -15.54 14.37 -5.59
N PHE A 235 -15.97 14.54 -6.84
CA PHE A 235 -15.55 13.69 -7.95
C PHE A 235 -14.28 14.24 -8.62
N ALA A 236 -13.12 13.73 -8.18
CA ALA A 236 -11.82 14.10 -8.73
C ALA A 236 -11.48 13.24 -9.97
N THR A 237 -11.59 13.84 -11.16
CA THR A 237 -11.28 13.16 -12.42
C THR A 237 -11.03 14.16 -13.55
N HIS A 238 -10.19 13.77 -14.51
CA HIS A 238 -10.02 14.50 -15.78
C HIS A 238 -10.62 13.74 -16.96
N ASN A 239 -11.24 12.58 -16.73
CA ASN A 239 -11.85 11.78 -17.78
C ASN A 239 -13.26 12.28 -18.09
N ALA A 240 -13.48 12.76 -19.32
CA ALA A 240 -14.75 13.35 -19.73
C ALA A 240 -15.91 12.35 -19.74
N HIS A 241 -15.69 11.08 -20.08
CA HIS A 241 -16.73 10.05 -19.99
C HIS A 241 -17.19 9.86 -18.54
N THR A 242 -16.25 9.77 -17.60
CA THR A 242 -16.58 9.68 -16.17
C THR A 242 -17.38 10.90 -15.70
N VAL A 243 -16.99 12.12 -16.11
CA VAL A 243 -17.74 13.35 -15.78
C VAL A 243 -19.15 13.30 -16.37
N ALA A 244 -19.29 12.93 -17.64
CA ALA A 244 -20.58 12.81 -18.31
C ALA A 244 -21.48 11.78 -17.62
N ALA A 245 -20.95 10.60 -17.29
CA ALA A 245 -21.69 9.57 -16.57
C ALA A 245 -22.24 10.09 -15.22
N ILE A 246 -21.43 10.84 -14.47
CA ILE A 246 -21.83 11.44 -13.19
C ILE A 246 -22.94 12.49 -13.38
N LEU A 247 -22.80 13.35 -14.39
CA LEU A 247 -23.81 14.36 -14.70
C LEU A 247 -25.17 13.73 -15.06
N HIS A 248 -25.17 12.59 -15.77
CA HIS A 248 -26.41 11.92 -16.16
C HIS A 248 -27.05 11.11 -15.04
N MET A 249 -26.27 10.65 -14.06
CA MET A 249 -26.79 9.85 -12.94
C MET A 249 -27.10 10.68 -11.69
N ALA A 250 -26.64 11.93 -11.60
CA ALA A 250 -27.02 12.85 -10.55
C ALA A 250 -28.44 13.36 -10.78
N GLU A 251 -29.26 13.34 -9.72
CA GLU A 251 -30.58 13.94 -9.75
C GLU A 251 -30.49 15.46 -9.62
N ALA A 252 -31.54 16.17 -10.05
CA ALA A 252 -31.62 17.62 -9.86
C ALA A 252 -31.47 17.97 -8.37
N GLU A 253 -30.67 19.00 -8.07
CA GLU A 253 -30.41 19.53 -6.72
C GLU A 253 -29.50 18.71 -5.80
N GLN A 254 -29.00 17.53 -6.21
CA GLN A 254 -28.05 16.76 -5.39
C GLN A 254 -26.72 17.52 -5.18
N PRO A 255 -26.24 17.71 -3.94
CA PRO A 255 -25.05 18.50 -3.67
C PRO A 255 -23.78 17.67 -3.91
N PHE A 256 -23.00 18.03 -4.93
CA PHE A 256 -21.66 17.51 -5.17
C PHE A 256 -20.74 18.58 -5.78
N GLU A 257 -19.44 18.29 -5.85
CA GLU A 257 -18.49 19.05 -6.68
C GLU A 257 -17.64 18.13 -7.54
N PHE A 258 -17.17 18.65 -8.66
CA PHE A 258 -16.03 18.08 -9.36
C PHE A 258 -14.73 18.59 -8.77
N GLN A 259 -13.65 17.83 -8.95
CA GLN A 259 -12.31 18.30 -8.68
C GLN A 259 -11.35 17.98 -9.83
N ARG A 260 -10.34 18.84 -9.95
CA ARG A 260 -9.23 18.67 -10.88
C ARG A 260 -7.92 19.09 -10.24
N LEU A 261 -6.83 18.76 -10.91
CA LEU A 261 -5.49 19.20 -10.52
C LEU A 261 -5.21 20.59 -11.11
N HIS A 262 -4.39 21.36 -10.41
CA HIS A 262 -3.78 22.56 -10.99
C HIS A 262 -2.93 22.21 -12.22
N GLY A 263 -2.99 23.05 -13.26
CA GLY A 263 -2.28 22.82 -14.52
C GLY A 263 -2.86 21.71 -15.41
N MET A 264 -3.97 21.08 -15.03
CA MET A 264 -4.59 19.99 -15.79
C MET A 264 -6.12 20.07 -15.80
N GLY A 265 -6.74 19.58 -16.88
CA GLY A 265 -8.21 19.50 -17.04
C GLY A 265 -8.94 20.84 -17.05
N GLU A 266 -8.25 21.95 -17.31
CA GLU A 266 -8.82 23.30 -17.29
C GLU A 266 -9.96 23.46 -18.30
N THR A 267 -9.73 23.04 -19.54
CA THR A 267 -10.74 23.13 -20.61
C THR A 267 -11.97 22.31 -20.30
N LEU A 268 -11.80 21.05 -19.86
CA LEU A 268 -12.91 20.16 -19.51
C LEU A 268 -13.79 20.78 -18.42
N HIS A 269 -13.19 21.12 -17.27
CA HIS A 269 -13.96 21.58 -16.12
C HIS A 269 -14.53 22.99 -16.31
N ARG A 270 -13.90 23.83 -17.14
CA ARG A 270 -14.50 25.10 -17.58
C ARG A 270 -15.79 24.85 -18.34
N LEU A 271 -15.77 23.98 -19.35
CA LEU A 271 -16.95 23.65 -20.14
C LEU A 271 -18.06 22.99 -19.29
N VAL A 272 -17.69 22.08 -18.39
CA VAL A 272 -18.62 21.40 -17.50
C VAL A 272 -19.31 22.41 -16.57
N LYS A 273 -18.53 23.33 -15.97
CA LYS A 273 -19.06 24.40 -15.12
C LYS A 273 -19.96 25.37 -15.88
N GLU A 274 -19.54 25.83 -17.06
CA GLU A 274 -20.31 26.78 -17.89
C GLU A 274 -21.65 26.18 -18.35
N LYS A 275 -21.65 24.90 -18.75
CA LYS A 275 -22.85 24.24 -19.30
C LYS A 275 -23.81 23.70 -18.24
N ASN A 276 -23.30 23.28 -17.08
CA ASN A 276 -24.09 22.53 -16.08
C ASN A 276 -24.17 23.22 -14.71
N GLY A 277 -23.53 24.39 -14.52
CA GLY A 277 -23.57 25.12 -13.26
C GLY A 277 -22.88 24.43 -12.08
N THR A 278 -22.03 23.43 -12.33
CA THR A 278 -21.38 22.62 -11.29
C THR A 278 -20.27 23.37 -10.55
N ARG A 279 -19.98 22.95 -9.32
CA ARG A 279 -18.80 23.40 -8.56
C ARG A 279 -17.55 22.65 -9.03
N CYS A 280 -16.40 23.34 -9.04
CA CYS A 280 -15.11 22.70 -9.31
C CYS A 280 -14.06 23.19 -8.31
N ARG A 281 -13.47 22.26 -7.56
CA ARG A 281 -12.33 22.52 -6.67
C ARG A 281 -11.02 22.12 -7.34
N ILE A 282 -10.03 23.00 -7.28
CA ILE A 282 -8.69 22.77 -7.84
C ILE A 282 -7.78 22.30 -6.72
N TYR A 283 -7.23 21.09 -6.87
CA TYR A 283 -6.16 20.58 -6.02
C TYR A 283 -4.83 21.22 -6.45
N ALA A 284 -4.26 22.04 -5.57
CA ALA A 284 -3.16 22.94 -5.88
C ALA A 284 -1.92 22.63 -5.06
N PRO A 285 -0.89 22.04 -5.67
CA PRO A 285 0.38 21.81 -5.01
C PRO A 285 1.09 23.12 -4.67
N VAL A 286 1.68 23.18 -3.48
CA VAL A 286 2.42 24.32 -2.94
C VAL A 286 3.70 23.82 -2.30
N GLY A 287 4.84 24.30 -2.78
CA GLY A 287 6.13 23.95 -2.20
C GLY A 287 7.32 24.34 -3.06
N ALA A 288 8.52 24.19 -2.50
CA ALA A 288 9.75 24.52 -3.18
C ALA A 288 10.01 23.56 -4.35
N HIS A 289 10.77 24.04 -5.35
CA HIS A 289 11.10 23.26 -6.54
C HIS A 289 11.80 21.92 -6.23
N ARG A 290 12.56 21.83 -5.13
CA ARG A 290 13.23 20.58 -4.72
C ARG A 290 12.22 19.49 -4.35
N ASP A 291 11.17 19.88 -3.62
CA ASP A 291 10.16 18.96 -3.11
C ASP A 291 9.18 18.54 -4.22
N LEU A 292 9.15 19.30 -5.33
CA LEU A 292 8.36 18.99 -6.52
C LEU A 292 8.88 17.79 -7.31
N LEU A 293 10.19 17.54 -7.40
CA LEU A 293 10.73 16.59 -8.39
C LEU A 293 10.23 15.16 -8.20
N ALA A 294 10.16 14.67 -6.96
CA ALA A 294 9.63 13.35 -6.65
C ALA A 294 8.12 13.25 -6.98
N TYR A 295 7.37 14.30 -6.65
CA TYR A 295 5.95 14.42 -6.97
C TYR A 295 5.68 14.54 -8.47
N LEU A 296 6.54 15.23 -9.22
CA LEU A 296 6.40 15.50 -10.64
C LEU A 296 6.48 14.22 -11.47
N VAL A 297 7.41 13.31 -11.15
CA VAL A 297 7.53 12.04 -11.89
C VAL A 297 6.25 11.22 -11.77
N ARG A 298 5.71 11.06 -10.56
CA ARG A 298 4.43 10.38 -10.34
C ARG A 298 3.28 11.07 -11.08
N ARG A 299 3.26 12.41 -11.09
CA ARG A 299 2.23 13.19 -11.77
C ARG A 299 2.30 13.07 -13.31
N LEU A 300 3.52 12.99 -13.85
CA LEU A 300 3.76 12.72 -15.26
C LEU A 300 3.33 11.30 -15.63
N LEU A 301 3.61 10.30 -14.80
CA LEU A 301 3.17 8.92 -15.06
C LEU A 301 1.65 8.78 -15.01
N GLU A 302 0.98 9.40 -14.03
CA GLU A 302 -0.49 9.36 -13.89
C GLU A 302 -1.21 9.84 -15.16
N ASN A 303 -0.65 10.86 -15.83
CA ASN A 303 -1.33 11.52 -16.95
C ASN A 303 -0.69 11.25 -18.32
N GLY A 304 0.55 10.76 -18.35
CA GLY A 304 1.32 10.45 -19.55
C GLY A 304 1.35 8.96 -19.91
N ALA A 305 0.75 8.08 -19.11
CA ALA A 305 0.57 6.69 -19.50
C ALA A 305 -0.30 6.58 -20.76
N ASN A 306 -0.03 5.60 -21.64
CA ASN A 306 -0.78 5.38 -22.88
C ASN A 306 -2.30 5.20 -22.66
N SER A 307 -2.69 4.68 -21.49
CA SER A 307 -4.08 4.49 -21.08
C SER A 307 -4.71 5.71 -20.39
N SER A 308 -3.96 6.79 -20.20
CA SER A 308 -4.42 8.04 -19.61
C SER A 308 -5.28 8.82 -20.59
N PHE A 309 -6.44 9.29 -20.13
CA PHE A 309 -7.32 10.18 -20.88
C PHE A 309 -6.63 11.48 -21.31
N VAL A 310 -5.79 12.04 -20.44
CA VAL A 310 -5.10 13.31 -20.72
C VAL A 310 -4.09 13.15 -21.85
N ASN A 311 -3.46 11.98 -21.96
CA ASN A 311 -2.55 11.67 -23.07
C ASN A 311 -3.33 11.49 -24.38
N GLN A 312 -4.46 10.77 -24.32
CA GLN A 312 -5.27 10.48 -25.50
C GLN A 312 -6.00 11.72 -26.06
N ILE A 313 -6.42 12.67 -25.23
CA ILE A 313 -7.16 13.85 -25.70
C ILE A 313 -6.28 14.91 -26.38
N VAL A 314 -4.97 14.88 -26.12
CA VAL A 314 -4.02 15.78 -26.80
C VAL A 314 -3.41 15.15 -28.05
N ASP A 315 -3.68 13.87 -28.28
CA ASP A 315 -3.28 13.12 -29.46
C ASP A 315 -4.34 13.31 -30.55
N GLU A 316 -4.02 14.11 -31.58
CA GLU A 316 -4.93 14.40 -32.68
C GLU A 316 -5.23 13.16 -33.55
N ASP A 317 -4.45 12.09 -33.42
CA ASP A 317 -4.67 10.83 -34.14
C ASP A 317 -5.70 9.92 -33.42
N VAL A 318 -6.08 10.22 -32.18
CA VAL A 318 -7.07 9.44 -31.42
C VAL A 318 -8.47 10.03 -31.60
N ALA A 319 -9.36 9.26 -32.24
CA ALA A 319 -10.74 9.67 -32.46
C ALA A 319 -11.50 9.93 -31.14
N PRO A 320 -12.33 10.99 -31.04
CA PRO A 320 -13.08 11.31 -29.83
C PRO A 320 -13.92 10.15 -29.27
N GLU A 321 -14.47 9.29 -30.14
CA GLU A 321 -15.26 8.12 -29.77
C GLU A 321 -14.43 7.07 -29.00
N ILE A 322 -13.13 6.98 -29.28
CA ILE A 322 -12.20 6.11 -28.56
C ILE A 322 -11.93 6.68 -27.17
N VAL A 323 -11.70 7.99 -27.07
CA VAL A 323 -11.44 8.70 -25.81
C VAL A 323 -12.69 8.66 -24.90
N ALA A 324 -13.88 8.73 -25.49
CA ALA A 324 -15.17 8.68 -24.84
C ALA A 324 -15.80 7.26 -24.82
N ALA A 325 -15.02 6.20 -25.03
CA ALA A 325 -15.53 4.85 -25.05
C ALA A 325 -16.15 4.43 -23.70
N ASP A 326 -17.23 3.66 -23.77
CA ASP A 326 -17.91 3.11 -22.59
C ASP A 326 -17.02 2.06 -21.89
N PRO A 327 -16.62 2.26 -20.63
CA PRO A 327 -15.80 1.29 -19.92
C PRO A 327 -16.49 -0.07 -19.72
N PHE A 328 -17.83 -0.14 -19.74
CA PHE A 328 -18.60 -1.40 -19.65
C PHE A 328 -18.52 -2.24 -20.92
N GLU A 329 -18.27 -1.62 -22.08
CA GLU A 329 -17.94 -2.33 -23.31
C GLU A 329 -16.44 -2.59 -23.40
N ALA A 330 -15.60 -1.61 -23.04
CA ALA A 330 -14.14 -1.74 -23.11
C ALA A 330 -13.59 -2.86 -22.22
N ILE A 331 -14.22 -3.19 -21.09
CA ILE A 331 -13.79 -4.29 -20.20
C ILE A 331 -13.88 -5.67 -20.85
N LYS A 332 -14.68 -5.83 -21.91
CA LYS A 332 -14.83 -7.08 -22.68
C LYS A 332 -13.66 -7.32 -23.64
N GLY A 333 -12.79 -6.32 -23.84
CA GLY A 333 -11.59 -6.44 -24.65
C GLY A 333 -10.56 -7.41 -24.05
N ASP A 334 -9.52 -7.69 -24.84
CA ASP A 334 -8.38 -8.48 -24.40
C ASP A 334 -7.39 -7.62 -23.59
N PHE A 335 -6.86 -8.19 -22.51
CA PHE A 335 -5.91 -7.50 -21.62
C PHE A 335 -4.79 -8.45 -21.22
N PRO A 336 -3.53 -7.97 -21.15
CA PRO A 336 -2.44 -8.77 -20.64
C PRO A 336 -2.76 -9.33 -19.25
N ALA A 337 -2.61 -10.64 -19.09
CA ALA A 337 -2.64 -11.27 -17.78
C ALA A 337 -1.36 -10.89 -17.03
N LEU A 338 -1.49 -10.17 -15.93
CA LEU A 338 -0.35 -9.89 -15.04
C LEU A 338 -0.13 -11.11 -14.15
N ALA A 339 1.08 -11.66 -14.16
CA ALA A 339 1.46 -12.74 -13.26
C ALA A 339 1.29 -12.30 -11.80
N THR A 340 0.65 -13.14 -11.00
CA THR A 340 0.54 -12.95 -9.54
C THR A 340 1.88 -13.19 -8.87
N GLY A 341 1.97 -13.01 -7.55
CA GLY A 341 3.16 -13.38 -6.79
C GLY A 341 3.57 -14.84 -7.02
N PRO A 342 2.69 -15.83 -6.76
CA PRO A 342 2.98 -17.25 -6.95
C PRO A 342 3.37 -17.65 -8.38
N ASP A 343 2.83 -16.96 -9.39
CA ASP A 343 3.00 -17.35 -10.80
C ASP A 343 4.17 -16.63 -11.52
N LEU A 344 4.93 -15.80 -10.81
CA LEU A 344 5.90 -14.87 -11.41
C LEU A 344 6.98 -15.54 -12.28
N PHE A 345 7.34 -16.80 -11.99
CA PHE A 345 8.40 -17.55 -12.66
C PHE A 345 7.89 -18.73 -13.50
N GLN A 346 6.57 -18.82 -13.74
CA GLN A 346 6.02 -19.86 -14.59
C GLN A 346 6.46 -19.67 -16.06
N PRO A 347 6.68 -20.76 -16.82
CA PRO A 347 6.50 -22.17 -16.45
C PRO A 347 7.74 -22.83 -15.81
N GLU A 348 8.83 -22.09 -15.56
CA GLU A 348 10.07 -22.67 -15.02
C GLU A 348 9.84 -23.26 -13.63
N ARG A 349 9.19 -22.50 -12.74
CA ARG A 349 8.85 -22.92 -11.38
C ARG A 349 7.75 -22.06 -10.78
N PRO A 350 7.02 -22.55 -9.76
CA PRO A 350 6.25 -21.68 -8.88
C PRO A 350 7.19 -20.81 -8.02
N ASN A 351 6.74 -19.59 -7.70
CA ASN A 351 7.37 -18.73 -6.71
C ASN A 351 6.99 -19.18 -5.29
N SER A 352 7.77 -18.82 -4.28
CA SER A 352 7.41 -19.00 -2.87
C SER A 352 6.17 -18.18 -2.48
N ILE A 353 5.29 -18.74 -1.65
CA ILE A 353 4.10 -18.04 -1.17
C ILE A 353 4.46 -16.98 -0.12
N GLY A 354 3.78 -15.84 -0.19
CA GLY A 354 3.93 -14.76 0.75
C GLY A 354 2.77 -14.53 1.70
N PHE A 355 2.98 -13.59 2.61
CA PHE A 355 1.99 -13.18 3.61
C PHE A 355 1.86 -11.66 3.62
N ASP A 356 0.63 -11.17 3.41
CA ASP A 356 0.32 -9.76 3.67
C ASP A 356 0.19 -9.50 5.17
N LEU A 357 1.26 -9.00 5.78
CA LEU A 357 1.32 -8.65 7.21
C LEU A 357 0.53 -7.39 7.57
N THR A 358 -0.13 -6.75 6.60
CA THR A 358 -1.05 -5.62 6.83
C THR A 358 -2.52 -6.04 6.75
N HIS A 359 -2.77 -7.30 6.40
CA HIS A 359 -4.10 -7.89 6.32
C HIS A 359 -4.43 -8.64 7.62
N VAL A 360 -5.42 -8.15 8.38
CA VAL A 360 -5.81 -8.70 9.69
C VAL A 360 -6.14 -10.20 9.64
N PRO A 361 -6.93 -10.73 8.68
CA PRO A 361 -7.15 -12.16 8.55
C PRO A 361 -5.86 -12.97 8.33
N THR A 362 -4.88 -12.43 7.58
CA THR A 362 -3.59 -13.09 7.37
C THR A 362 -2.80 -13.16 8.68
N LEU A 363 -2.73 -12.05 9.43
CA LEU A 363 -2.08 -12.02 10.75
C LEU A 363 -2.73 -13.02 11.72
N LYS A 364 -4.07 -13.09 11.73
CA LYS A 364 -4.81 -14.06 12.54
C LYS A 364 -4.45 -15.50 12.17
N ARG A 365 -4.42 -15.82 10.87
CA ARG A 365 -4.02 -17.13 10.35
C ARG A 365 -2.58 -17.50 10.74
N ILE A 366 -1.68 -16.52 10.73
CA ILE A 366 -0.30 -16.71 11.19
C ILE A 366 -0.25 -17.03 12.68
N GLU A 367 -0.95 -16.24 13.50
CA GLU A 367 -0.95 -16.44 14.95
C GLU A 367 -1.58 -17.77 15.34
N GLU A 368 -2.70 -18.16 14.71
CA GLU A 368 -3.34 -19.46 14.90
C GLU A 368 -2.38 -20.62 14.58
N ALA A 369 -1.59 -20.51 13.51
CA ALA A 369 -0.61 -21.53 13.13
C ALA A 369 0.64 -21.56 14.03
N ARG A 370 1.06 -20.41 14.59
CA ARG A 370 2.20 -20.30 15.53
C ARG A 370 1.83 -20.70 16.95
N SER A 371 0.57 -20.52 17.34
CA SER A 371 0.11 -20.70 18.73
C SER A 371 0.47 -22.06 19.35
N PRO A 372 0.34 -23.22 18.65
CA PRO A 372 0.72 -24.52 19.19
C PRO A 372 2.21 -24.64 19.57
N TRP A 373 3.05 -23.78 19.00
CA TRP A 373 4.50 -23.83 19.09
C TRP A 373 5.10 -22.82 20.06
N LYS A 374 4.26 -21.96 20.66
CA LYS A 374 4.69 -20.84 21.50
C LYS A 374 5.50 -21.29 22.74
N ALA A 375 5.12 -22.41 23.34
CA ALA A 375 5.79 -22.99 24.50
C ALA A 375 6.39 -24.38 24.19
N HIS A 376 6.54 -24.71 22.91
CA HIS A 376 7.12 -25.98 22.49
C HIS A 376 8.61 -26.04 22.84
N SER A 377 9.13 -27.23 23.12
CA SER A 377 10.56 -27.45 23.35
C SER A 377 11.08 -28.38 22.25
N TRP A 378 11.92 -27.83 21.37
CA TRP A 378 12.53 -28.59 20.27
C TRP A 378 13.80 -29.31 20.75
N ALA A 379 14.14 -30.41 20.10
CA ALA A 379 15.41 -31.09 20.32
C ALA A 379 16.11 -31.29 18.97
N ALA A 380 17.33 -30.77 18.85
CA ALA A 380 18.21 -31.05 17.73
C ALA A 380 19.23 -32.12 18.14
N VAL A 381 19.26 -33.23 17.40
CA VAL A 381 20.20 -34.35 17.62
C VAL A 381 20.80 -34.76 16.27
N PRO A 382 21.98 -35.42 16.24
CA PRO A 382 22.56 -35.90 15.00
C PRO A 382 21.63 -36.91 14.32
N LEU A 383 21.38 -36.71 13.02
CA LEU A 383 20.62 -37.64 12.18
C LEU A 383 21.60 -38.34 11.24
N LEU A 384 21.91 -39.61 11.54
CA LEU A 384 22.85 -40.43 10.79
C LEU A 384 22.14 -41.59 10.08
N ALA A 385 22.83 -42.22 9.12
CA ALA A 385 22.37 -43.47 8.50
C ALA A 385 22.46 -44.68 9.45
N SER A 386 23.14 -44.52 10.59
CA SER A 386 23.25 -45.47 11.70
C SER A 386 22.71 -44.86 12.99
N GLU A 387 22.70 -45.64 14.07
CA GLU A 387 22.45 -45.10 15.41
C GLU A 387 23.55 -44.08 15.79
N ALA A 388 23.16 -42.96 16.40
CA ALA A 388 24.06 -41.89 16.83
C ALA A 388 24.31 -41.96 18.34
N ASP A 389 25.50 -41.59 18.77
CA ASP A 389 25.91 -41.46 20.17
C ASP A 389 26.42 -40.03 20.44
N PRO A 390 25.50 -39.06 20.59
CA PRO A 390 25.84 -37.65 20.67
C PRO A 390 26.45 -37.27 22.03
N GLU A 391 27.10 -36.10 22.05
CA GLU A 391 27.46 -35.44 23.30
C GLU A 391 26.20 -35.03 24.11
N PRO A 392 26.33 -34.80 25.43
CA PRO A 392 25.19 -34.41 26.27
C PRO A 392 24.46 -33.16 25.73
N ALA A 393 23.13 -33.24 25.69
CA ALA A 393 22.28 -32.15 25.22
C ALA A 393 22.45 -30.89 26.06
N GLN A 394 22.54 -29.75 25.38
CA GLN A 394 22.71 -28.42 25.96
C GLN A 394 21.48 -27.56 25.64
N PRO A 395 21.05 -26.67 26.55
CA PRO A 395 19.93 -25.78 26.29
C PRO A 395 20.27 -24.73 25.23
N VAL A 396 19.30 -24.43 24.38
CA VAL A 396 19.32 -23.28 23.48
C VAL A 396 18.66 -22.10 24.19
N THR A 397 19.23 -20.91 24.09
CA THR A 397 18.71 -19.70 24.75
C THR A 397 18.03 -18.80 23.73
N ASN A 398 16.83 -18.31 24.06
CA ASN A 398 16.16 -17.31 23.21
C ASN A 398 16.89 -15.95 23.34
N PRO A 399 17.35 -15.36 22.23
CA PRO A 399 18.13 -14.12 22.26
C PRO A 399 17.29 -12.87 22.62
N ALA A 400 15.98 -12.93 22.47
CA ALA A 400 15.06 -11.82 22.76
C ALA A 400 14.43 -11.91 24.17
N ASP A 401 14.42 -13.09 24.78
CA ASP A 401 13.93 -13.32 26.14
C ASP A 401 14.77 -14.43 26.80
N THR A 402 15.70 -14.05 27.68
CA THR A 402 16.63 -15.00 28.33
C THR A 402 15.93 -15.93 29.33
N LEU A 403 14.66 -15.70 29.65
CA LEU A 403 13.86 -16.62 30.47
C LEU A 403 13.17 -17.71 29.64
N ASP A 404 13.16 -17.57 28.31
CA ASP A 404 12.65 -18.57 27.37
C ASP A 404 13.79 -19.45 26.83
N SER A 405 13.52 -20.76 26.74
CA SER A 405 14.39 -21.71 26.07
C SER A 405 13.61 -22.39 24.94
N PRO A 406 14.04 -22.22 23.67
CA PRO A 406 13.41 -22.90 22.55
C PRO A 406 13.53 -24.42 22.64
N GLY A 407 14.55 -24.94 23.30
CA GLY A 407 14.85 -26.37 23.23
C GLY A 407 16.26 -26.74 23.66
N THR A 408 16.71 -27.90 23.20
CA THR A 408 18.06 -28.41 23.41
C THR A 408 18.74 -28.82 22.10
N VAL A 409 20.06 -28.81 22.10
CA VAL A 409 20.91 -29.35 21.04
C VAL A 409 21.89 -30.34 21.62
N ALA A 410 21.96 -31.55 21.08
CA ALA A 410 22.97 -32.55 21.38
C ALA A 410 24.02 -32.54 20.25
N PRO A 411 25.25 -32.05 20.50
CA PRO A 411 26.30 -32.04 19.48
C PRO A 411 26.68 -33.47 19.03
N ALA A 412 27.03 -33.63 17.75
CA ALA A 412 27.56 -34.90 17.26
C ALA A 412 28.92 -35.20 17.92
N SER A 413 29.13 -36.44 18.36
CA SER A 413 30.43 -36.88 18.86
C SER A 413 31.45 -37.04 17.73
N ALA A 414 32.74 -37.18 18.06
CA ALA A 414 33.75 -37.47 17.04
C ALA A 414 33.47 -38.80 16.29
N ALA A 415 32.90 -39.80 16.98
CA ALA A 415 32.51 -41.06 16.38
C ALA A 415 31.32 -40.92 15.42
N ASP A 416 30.33 -40.08 15.78
CA ASP A 416 29.22 -39.73 14.90
C ASP A 416 29.70 -39.09 13.59
N ILE A 417 30.66 -38.15 13.69
CA ILE A 417 31.22 -37.45 12.52
C ILE A 417 31.93 -38.43 11.58
N GLU A 418 32.81 -39.29 12.11
CA GLU A 418 33.50 -40.32 11.31
C GLU A 418 32.49 -41.28 10.65
N THR A 419 31.46 -41.68 11.39
CA THR A 419 30.40 -42.55 10.86
C THR A 419 29.60 -41.88 9.75
N ALA A 420 29.27 -40.60 9.89
CA ALA A 420 28.61 -39.81 8.86
C ALA A 420 29.45 -39.73 7.58
N LEU A 421 30.75 -39.41 7.71
CA LEU A 421 31.68 -39.29 6.59
C LEU A 421 31.90 -40.62 5.87
N ALA A 422 32.03 -41.72 6.63
CA ALA A 422 32.21 -43.06 6.06
C ALA A 422 30.95 -43.60 5.37
N SER A 423 29.75 -43.20 5.84
CA SER A 423 28.47 -43.64 5.30
C SER A 423 27.96 -42.79 4.14
N ALA A 424 28.46 -41.57 3.97
CA ALA A 424 28.03 -40.66 2.92
C ALA A 424 28.41 -41.20 1.53
N ALA A 425 27.42 -41.40 0.68
CA ALA A 425 27.59 -41.86 -0.69
C ALA A 425 26.80 -40.96 -1.66
N PRO A 426 27.28 -40.77 -2.91
CA PRO A 426 26.51 -40.07 -3.93
C PRO A 426 25.12 -40.70 -4.14
N TRP A 427 24.09 -39.86 -4.11
CA TRP A 427 22.72 -40.29 -4.35
C TRP A 427 22.46 -40.41 -5.86
N ASN A 428 22.37 -41.65 -6.36
CA ASN A 428 22.27 -41.96 -7.79
C ASN A 428 20.82 -41.93 -8.35
N ALA A 429 19.86 -41.31 -7.66
CA ALA A 429 18.49 -41.21 -8.16
C ALA A 429 18.43 -40.36 -9.45
N PRO A 430 17.47 -40.58 -10.37
CA PRO A 430 17.29 -39.75 -11.55
C PRO A 430 17.00 -38.28 -11.18
N ALA A 431 17.43 -37.33 -12.02
CA ALA A 431 17.21 -35.89 -11.78
C ALA A 431 15.74 -35.54 -11.51
N ALA A 432 14.80 -36.18 -12.22
CA ALA A 432 13.37 -35.98 -12.00
C ALA A 432 12.91 -36.39 -10.58
N GLU A 433 13.48 -37.46 -10.02
CA GLU A 433 13.18 -37.91 -8.66
C GLU A 433 13.77 -36.94 -7.63
N ARG A 434 15.02 -36.51 -7.84
CA ARG A 434 15.66 -35.50 -6.98
C ARG A 434 14.87 -34.19 -6.98
N ALA A 435 14.49 -33.69 -8.15
CA ALA A 435 13.64 -32.51 -8.29
C ALA A 435 12.29 -32.68 -7.58
N ALA A 436 11.67 -33.86 -7.66
CA ALA A 436 10.41 -34.13 -6.96
C ALA A 436 10.57 -34.09 -5.43
N VAL A 437 11.69 -34.60 -4.89
CA VAL A 437 12.00 -34.53 -3.45
C VAL A 437 12.21 -33.08 -2.99
N LEU A 438 12.98 -32.29 -3.75
CA LEU A 438 13.22 -30.87 -3.43
C LEU A 438 11.91 -30.07 -3.45
N ASN A 439 11.07 -30.26 -4.47
CA ASN A 439 9.76 -29.61 -4.53
C ASN A 439 8.85 -30.06 -3.38
N ARG A 440 8.87 -31.35 -3.01
CA ARG A 440 8.10 -31.84 -1.86
C ARG A 440 8.56 -31.21 -0.54
N ALA A 441 9.86 -31.02 -0.36
CA ALA A 441 10.40 -30.33 0.80
C ALA A 441 9.94 -28.86 0.84
N ALA A 442 9.91 -28.19 -0.32
CA ALA A 442 9.42 -26.82 -0.45
C ALA A 442 7.94 -26.71 -0.04
N ASP A 443 7.11 -27.64 -0.51
CA ASP A 443 5.69 -27.70 -0.13
C ASP A 443 5.52 -27.96 1.38
N LEU A 444 6.31 -28.87 1.96
CA LEU A 444 6.29 -29.14 3.40
C LEU A 444 6.71 -27.92 4.24
N TYR A 445 7.65 -27.11 3.76
CA TYR A 445 8.04 -25.87 4.42
C TYR A 445 6.87 -24.88 4.43
N GLU A 446 6.21 -24.70 3.28
CA GLU A 446 5.03 -23.84 3.18
C GLU A 446 3.86 -24.37 4.02
N GLU A 447 3.62 -25.68 4.07
CA GLU A 447 2.57 -26.30 4.91
C GLU A 447 2.84 -26.11 6.42
N ASN A 448 4.10 -26.08 6.84
CA ASN A 448 4.52 -26.02 8.24
C ASN A 448 5.03 -24.63 8.68
N TYR A 449 4.67 -23.56 7.95
CA TYR A 449 5.13 -22.20 8.23
C TYR A 449 4.91 -21.76 9.68
N GLY A 450 3.84 -22.23 10.34
CA GLY A 450 3.52 -21.86 11.72
C GLY A 450 4.58 -22.29 12.73
N GLN A 451 5.08 -23.53 12.60
CA GLN A 451 6.18 -24.04 13.43
C GLN A 451 7.48 -23.33 13.11
N ILE A 452 7.77 -23.17 11.81
CA ILE A 452 8.99 -22.51 11.33
C ILE A 452 9.07 -21.07 11.85
N PHE A 453 8.00 -20.28 11.73
CA PHE A 453 7.98 -18.91 12.25
C PHE A 453 8.13 -18.86 13.77
N ALA A 454 7.57 -19.80 14.52
CA ALA A 454 7.74 -19.86 15.97
C ALA A 454 9.20 -20.16 16.34
N LEU A 455 9.82 -21.13 15.67
CA LEU A 455 11.22 -21.50 15.91
C LEU A 455 12.18 -20.37 15.50
N LEU A 456 12.05 -19.81 14.29
CA LEU A 456 12.90 -18.70 13.82
C LEU A 456 12.84 -17.47 14.75
N THR A 457 11.65 -17.15 15.27
CA THR A 457 11.52 -16.06 16.25
C THR A 457 12.20 -16.41 17.58
N ARG A 458 12.00 -17.62 18.11
CA ARG A 458 12.47 -17.99 19.46
C ARG A 458 13.95 -18.36 19.50
N GLU A 459 14.48 -19.01 18.47
CA GLU A 459 15.88 -19.44 18.41
C GLU A 459 16.79 -18.35 17.81
N ALA A 460 16.38 -17.74 16.70
CA ALA A 460 17.22 -16.80 15.96
C ALA A 460 16.84 -15.32 16.15
N GLY A 461 15.82 -15.03 16.98
CA GLY A 461 15.37 -13.65 17.23
C GLY A 461 14.76 -12.96 16.01
N LYS A 462 14.33 -13.71 14.99
CA LYS A 462 13.79 -13.17 13.74
C LYS A 462 12.45 -12.48 13.97
N SER A 463 12.28 -11.28 13.38
CA SER A 463 10.96 -10.65 13.32
C SER A 463 10.03 -11.47 12.42
N LEU A 464 8.71 -11.21 12.48
CA LEU A 464 7.77 -11.91 11.60
C LEU A 464 8.06 -11.62 10.11
N LEU A 465 8.50 -10.40 9.78
CA LEU A 465 8.88 -10.05 8.41
C LEU A 465 10.09 -10.88 7.96
N ASP A 466 11.10 -11.01 8.82
CA ASP A 466 12.31 -11.79 8.51
C ASP A 466 11.99 -13.29 8.43
N GLY A 467 11.08 -13.80 9.28
CA GLY A 467 10.62 -15.18 9.23
C GLY A 467 9.90 -15.52 7.92
N VAL A 468 9.05 -14.60 7.42
CA VAL A 468 8.44 -14.74 6.09
C VAL A 468 9.50 -14.75 4.99
N ALA A 469 10.44 -13.80 5.02
CA ALA A 469 11.50 -13.70 4.02
C ALA A 469 12.39 -14.96 4.00
N GLU A 470 12.75 -15.47 5.17
CA GLU A 470 13.59 -16.66 5.31
C GLU A 470 12.89 -17.95 4.85
N LEU A 471 11.62 -18.14 5.22
CA LEU A 471 10.84 -19.26 4.68
C LEU A 471 10.79 -19.22 3.16
N ARG A 472 10.51 -18.04 2.60
CA ARG A 472 10.42 -17.84 1.16
C ARG A 472 11.73 -18.11 0.45
N GLU A 473 12.83 -17.61 0.99
CA GLU A 473 14.16 -17.85 0.42
C GLU A 473 14.53 -19.34 0.44
N ALA A 474 14.22 -20.07 1.52
CA ALA A 474 14.43 -21.50 1.60
C ALA A 474 13.63 -22.28 0.55
N VAL A 475 12.34 -21.94 0.39
CA VAL A 475 11.45 -22.51 -0.63
C VAL A 475 11.92 -22.17 -2.04
N ASP A 476 12.37 -20.93 -2.27
CA ASP A 476 12.88 -20.49 -3.56
C ASP A 476 14.16 -21.23 -3.93
N PHE A 477 15.08 -21.47 -3.00
CA PHE A 477 16.26 -22.32 -3.26
C PHE A 477 15.84 -23.73 -3.69
N LEU A 478 14.95 -24.38 -2.94
CA LEU A 478 14.48 -25.74 -3.24
C LEU A 478 13.85 -25.82 -4.64
N ARG A 479 12.93 -24.90 -4.96
CA ARG A 479 12.24 -24.85 -6.26
C ARG A 479 13.18 -24.47 -7.40
N TYR A 480 14.10 -23.54 -7.17
CA TYR A 480 15.08 -23.11 -8.17
C TYR A 480 16.05 -24.23 -8.53
N TYR A 481 16.64 -24.90 -7.54
CA TYR A 481 17.55 -26.00 -7.78
C TYR A 481 16.85 -27.21 -8.39
N ALA A 482 15.61 -27.51 -7.98
CA ALA A 482 14.80 -28.56 -8.61
C ALA A 482 14.57 -28.32 -10.11
N ALA A 483 14.34 -27.06 -10.52
CA ALA A 483 14.14 -26.70 -11.92
C ALA A 483 15.45 -26.68 -12.74
N ASN A 484 16.61 -26.55 -12.08
CA ASN A 484 17.91 -26.29 -12.72
C ASN A 484 18.95 -27.39 -12.45
N ILE A 485 18.51 -28.64 -12.20
CA ILE A 485 19.42 -29.76 -11.99
C ILE A 485 20.26 -29.99 -13.26
N PRO A 486 21.60 -29.93 -13.19
CA PRO A 486 22.45 -30.13 -14.36
C PRO A 486 22.43 -31.58 -14.83
N GLU A 487 22.51 -31.79 -16.14
CA GLU A 487 22.72 -33.10 -16.76
C GLU A 487 24.20 -33.53 -16.65
N CYS A 488 24.69 -33.69 -15.42
CA CYS A 488 26.06 -34.13 -15.16
C CYS A 488 26.14 -35.19 -14.06
N GLN A 489 27.31 -35.82 -13.94
CA GLN A 489 27.60 -36.72 -12.82
C GLN A 489 27.78 -35.91 -11.53
N PRO A 490 27.30 -36.41 -10.37
CA PRO A 490 27.56 -35.77 -9.08
C PRO A 490 29.06 -35.58 -8.84
N ALA A 491 29.44 -34.44 -8.26
CA ALA A 491 30.84 -34.17 -7.94
C ALA A 491 31.39 -35.07 -6.81
N GLY A 492 30.51 -35.65 -5.99
CA GLY A 492 30.85 -36.52 -4.87
C GLY A 492 30.15 -36.08 -3.59
N THR A 493 30.83 -36.29 -2.47
CA THR A 493 30.33 -35.92 -1.14
C THR A 493 30.59 -34.44 -0.85
N PHE A 494 29.59 -33.77 -0.29
CA PHE A 494 29.66 -32.37 0.13
C PHE A 494 29.52 -32.24 1.65
N THR A 495 30.29 -31.33 2.25
CA THR A 495 30.08 -30.87 3.63
C THR A 495 29.45 -29.48 3.58
N CYS A 496 28.22 -29.35 4.05
CA CYS A 496 27.51 -28.07 4.13
C CYS A 496 27.63 -27.50 5.54
N ILE A 497 28.30 -26.34 5.67
CA ILE A 497 28.41 -25.60 6.94
C ILE A 497 27.69 -24.26 6.75
N SER A 498 26.59 -24.08 7.47
CA SER A 498 25.69 -22.94 7.33
C SER A 498 25.83 -21.95 8.48
N PRO A 499 25.61 -20.64 8.25
CA PRO A 499 25.68 -19.63 9.30
C PRO A 499 24.35 -19.53 10.08
N TRP A 500 24.42 -18.96 11.29
CA TRP A 500 23.28 -18.83 12.20
C TRP A 500 22.29 -17.71 11.82
N ASN A 501 22.68 -16.75 10.97
CA ASN A 501 21.85 -15.58 10.65
C ASN A 501 20.78 -15.87 9.58
N PHE A 502 20.91 -16.99 8.86
CA PHE A 502 19.88 -17.57 7.98
C PHE A 502 19.79 -19.09 8.25
N PRO A 503 19.32 -19.46 9.46
CA PRO A 503 19.38 -20.84 9.95
C PRO A 503 18.50 -21.80 9.15
N LEU A 504 17.54 -21.31 8.35
CA LEU A 504 16.73 -22.13 7.45
C LEU A 504 17.12 -21.92 5.99
N ALA A 505 17.22 -20.67 5.52
CA ALA A 505 17.36 -20.39 4.09
C ALA A 505 18.70 -20.84 3.52
N ILE A 506 19.83 -20.38 4.09
CA ILE A 506 21.17 -20.76 3.61
C ILE A 506 21.45 -22.23 3.90
N PHE A 507 21.01 -22.73 5.07
CA PHE A 507 21.06 -24.16 5.40
C PHE A 507 20.41 -25.01 4.31
N SER A 508 19.15 -24.68 3.96
CA SER A 508 18.41 -25.41 2.93
C SER A 508 19.02 -25.22 1.54
N GLY A 509 19.48 -24.01 1.20
CA GLY A 509 20.07 -23.72 -0.11
C GLY A 509 21.36 -24.50 -0.38
N GLN A 510 22.28 -24.56 0.59
CA GLN A 510 23.52 -25.33 0.44
C GLN A 510 23.23 -26.82 0.30
N ILE A 511 22.36 -27.37 1.15
CA ILE A 511 22.01 -28.79 1.15
C ILE A 511 21.24 -29.15 -0.13
N ALA A 512 20.26 -28.36 -0.54
CA ALA A 512 19.45 -28.61 -1.72
C ALA A 512 20.24 -28.54 -3.03
N ALA A 513 21.29 -27.71 -3.12
CA ALA A 513 22.16 -27.69 -4.30
C ALA A 513 23.10 -28.90 -4.36
N ALA A 514 23.47 -29.46 -3.20
CA ALA A 514 24.38 -30.59 -3.09
C ALA A 514 23.68 -31.96 -3.30
N LEU A 515 22.42 -32.07 -2.86
CA LEU A 515 21.52 -33.21 -3.11
C LEU A 515 20.99 -33.19 -4.55
#